data_AF-A0A9P4S0I6-F1
#
_entry.id   AF-A0A9P4S0I6-F1
#
_cell.length_a   1.000
_cell.length_b   1.000
_cell.length_c   1.000
_cell.angle_alpha   90.00
_cell.angle_beta   90.00
_cell.angle_gamma   90.00
#
_symmetry.space_group_name_H-M   'P 1'
#
loop_
_entity.id
_entity.type
_entity.pdbx_description
1 polymer ?
#
loop_
_entity_poly.entity_id
_entity_poly.type
_entity_poly.pdbx_seq_one_letter_code
_entity_poly.pdbx_strand_id
1 'polypeptide(L)'
;MPSTDNPPGTLPLKQTQGFHDDPAHPRVVQKYGCLVLEVQDYIDGINHPEWGREGKQIFGPGGEPAMMGGESGLRLQRPPGEKGGDLVV
;
A
#
# COMPACT_ATOMS: atom_id res chain seq x y z
N MET A 1 12.39 -10.50 -6.35
CA MET A 1 11.89 -11.62 -5.52
C MET A 1 10.88 -12.37 -6.36
N PRO A 2 10.83 -13.71 -6.34
CA PRO A 2 9.76 -14.41 -7.03
C PRO A 2 8.41 -14.03 -6.41
N SER A 3 7.49 -13.57 -7.25
CA SER A 3 6.11 -13.28 -6.87
C SER A 3 5.36 -14.58 -6.60
N THR A 4 4.48 -14.57 -5.61
CA THR A 4 3.60 -15.69 -5.25
C THR A 4 2.39 -15.83 -6.19
N ASP A 5 2.31 -15.02 -7.24
CA ASP A 5 1.26 -15.06 -8.27
C ASP A 5 1.50 -16.12 -9.36
N ASN A 6 2.64 -16.81 -9.29
CA ASN A 6 2.98 -17.87 -10.23
C ASN A 6 1.97 -19.03 -10.13
N PRO A 7 1.67 -19.72 -11.26
CA PRO A 7 0.85 -20.91 -11.24
C PRO A 7 1.36 -21.93 -10.19
N PRO A 8 0.47 -22.67 -9.51
CA PRO A 8 0.88 -23.60 -8.47
C PRO A 8 1.96 -24.57 -8.94
N GLY A 9 3.06 -24.70 -8.18
CA GLY A 9 4.11 -25.66 -8.46
C GLY A 9 5.11 -25.26 -9.56
N THR A 10 5.08 -24.02 -10.06
CA THR A 10 6.02 -23.57 -11.10
C THR A 10 7.21 -22.79 -10.55
N LEU A 11 7.19 -22.41 -9.27
CA LEU A 11 8.22 -21.58 -8.68
C LEU A 11 9.45 -22.44 -8.31
N PRO A 12 10.61 -22.30 -8.97
CA PRO A 12 11.77 -23.13 -8.66
C PRO A 12 12.41 -22.75 -7.34
N LEU A 13 12.89 -23.75 -6.61
CA LEU A 13 13.74 -23.51 -5.44
C LEU A 13 15.08 -22.94 -5.88
N LYS A 14 15.66 -22.05 -5.06
CA LYS A 14 17.04 -21.58 -5.28
C LYS A 14 18.01 -22.76 -5.27
N GLN A 15 19.14 -22.62 -5.94
CA GLN A 15 20.17 -23.67 -5.98
C GLN A 15 20.62 -24.11 -4.58
N THR A 16 20.57 -23.22 -3.59
CA THR A 16 20.98 -23.48 -2.21
C THR A 16 19.88 -24.04 -1.31
N GLN A 17 18.70 -24.33 -1.85
CA GLN A 17 17.51 -24.73 -1.07
C GLN A 17 16.96 -26.08 -1.56
N GLY A 18 16.32 -26.81 -0.63
CA GLY A 18 15.65 -28.09 -0.91
C GLY A 18 16.59 -29.30 -0.94
N PHE A 19 16.04 -30.44 -1.32
CA PHE A 19 16.80 -31.68 -1.49
C PHE A 19 17.42 -31.74 -2.89
N HIS A 20 18.61 -32.31 -2.96
CA HIS A 20 19.35 -32.53 -4.21
C HIS A 20 19.22 -33.99 -4.60
N ASP A 21 19.05 -34.24 -5.91
CA ASP A 21 19.01 -35.58 -6.50
C ASP A 21 17.93 -36.52 -5.91
N ASP A 22 16.85 -35.93 -5.38
CA ASP A 22 15.70 -36.66 -4.84
C ASP A 22 14.48 -36.55 -5.77
N PRO A 23 14.13 -37.63 -6.49
CA PRO A 23 12.99 -37.63 -7.41
C PRO A 23 11.63 -37.57 -6.70
N ALA A 24 11.56 -37.89 -5.40
CA ALA A 24 10.32 -37.80 -4.62
C ALA A 24 10.00 -36.36 -4.20
N HIS A 25 10.99 -35.46 -4.21
CA HIS A 25 10.84 -34.06 -3.82
C HIS A 25 11.24 -33.13 -4.97
N PRO A 26 10.29 -32.81 -5.87
CA PRO A 26 10.51 -31.86 -6.96
C PRO A 26 11.08 -30.53 -6.45
N ARG A 27 12.05 -29.96 -7.19
CA ARG A 27 12.73 -28.70 -6.84
C ARG A 27 11.89 -27.46 -7.14
N VAL A 28 10.63 -27.50 -6.73
CA VAL A 28 9.66 -26.41 -6.85
C VAL A 28 8.97 -26.17 -5.52
N VAL A 29 8.56 -24.93 -5.30
CA VAL A 29 7.67 -24.59 -4.19
C VAL A 29 6.31 -25.20 -4.48
N GLN A 30 5.85 -26.06 -3.56
CA GLN A 30 4.54 -26.69 -3.66
C GLN A 30 3.42 -25.69 -3.44
N LYS A 31 2.22 -26.03 -3.92
CA LYS A 31 1.01 -25.26 -3.62
C LYS A 31 0.85 -25.14 -2.11
N TYR A 32 0.63 -23.91 -1.62
CA TYR A 32 0.57 -23.57 -0.19
C TYR A 32 1.90 -23.75 0.60
N GLY A 33 3.02 -23.97 -0.08
CA GLY A 33 4.35 -24.07 0.55
C GLY A 33 4.97 -22.72 0.95
N CYS A 34 4.38 -21.60 0.52
CA CYS A 34 4.81 -20.26 0.89
C CYS A 34 3.90 -19.65 1.95
N LEU A 35 4.51 -19.19 3.04
CA LEU A 35 3.90 -18.31 4.03
C LEU A 35 4.54 -16.93 3.92
N VAL A 36 3.72 -15.88 3.85
CA VAL A 36 4.18 -14.48 3.88
C VAL A 36 3.81 -13.90 5.23
N LEU A 37 4.79 -13.28 5.89
CA LEU A 37 4.57 -12.46 7.07
C LEU A 37 4.77 -11.01 6.65
N GLU A 38 3.66 -10.28 6.52
CA GLU A 38 3.69 -8.87 6.15
C GLU A 38 3.67 -8.02 7.42
N VAL A 39 4.78 -7.36 7.73
CA VAL A 39 4.89 -6.45 8.90
C VAL A 39 4.39 -5.05 8.54
N GLN A 40 3.38 -4.99 7.66
CA GLN A 40 2.77 -3.74 7.24
C GLN A 40 1.73 -3.31 8.28
N ASP A 41 1.48 -2.01 8.33
CA ASP A 41 0.37 -1.46 9.09
C ASP A 41 -0.96 -1.72 8.36
N TYR A 42 -2.09 -1.22 8.89
CA TYR A 42 -3.42 -1.36 8.27
C TYR A 42 -3.39 -1.10 6.76
N ILE A 43 -3.63 -2.15 5.97
CA ILE A 43 -3.45 -2.16 4.51
C ILE A 43 -4.34 -1.16 3.77
N ASP A 44 -5.38 -0.66 4.43
CA ASP A 44 -6.37 0.26 3.87
C ASP A 44 -6.61 1.48 4.77
N GLY A 45 -5.63 1.80 5.64
CA GLY A 45 -5.78 2.89 6.62
C GLY A 45 -5.92 4.29 6.00
N ILE A 46 -5.57 4.47 4.72
CA ILE A 46 -5.76 5.74 3.99
C ILE A 46 -7.22 5.93 3.57
N ASN A 47 -7.93 4.86 3.19
CA ASN A 47 -9.34 4.94 2.81
C ASN A 47 -10.29 4.86 4.03
N HIS A 48 -9.75 4.55 5.21
CA HIS A 48 -10.46 4.43 6.48
C HIS A 48 -9.85 5.36 7.55
N PRO A 49 -10.05 6.69 7.42
CA PRO A 49 -9.47 7.67 8.35
C PRO A 49 -9.94 7.47 9.80
N GLU A 50 -11.12 6.88 10.01
CA GLU A 50 -11.68 6.55 11.32
C GLU A 50 -10.81 5.57 12.13
N TRP A 51 -9.88 4.86 11.50
CA TRP A 51 -8.93 3.98 12.19
C TRP A 51 -7.73 4.72 12.78
N GLY A 52 -7.62 6.04 12.56
CA GLY A 52 -6.60 6.89 13.18
C GLY A 52 -5.17 6.54 12.77
N ARG A 53 -4.97 6.09 11.52
CA ARG A 53 -3.66 5.66 11.00
C ARG A 53 -2.99 6.66 10.06
N GLU A 54 -3.65 7.74 9.69
CA GLU A 54 -3.12 8.77 8.79
C GLU A 54 -1.73 9.26 9.23
N GLY A 55 -1.58 9.52 10.54
CA GLY A 55 -0.34 9.94 11.17
C GLY A 55 0.81 8.92 11.13
N LYS A 56 0.61 7.73 10.56
CA LYS A 56 1.61 6.67 10.47
C LYS A 56 1.76 6.12 9.06
N GLN A 57 0.93 6.57 8.13
CA GLN A 57 0.86 6.06 6.76
C GLN A 57 1.01 7.16 5.69
N ILE A 58 0.69 8.41 6.01
CA ILE A 58 0.76 9.54 5.08
C ILE A 58 1.84 10.50 5.58
N PHE A 59 2.92 10.67 4.81
CA PHE A 59 4.06 11.50 5.19
C PHE A 59 4.25 12.67 4.22
N GLY A 60 4.48 13.87 4.77
CA GLY A 60 4.77 15.08 4.01
C GLY A 60 6.28 15.31 3.80
N PRO A 61 6.66 16.31 3.00
CA PRO A 61 8.05 16.74 2.87
C PRO A 61 8.57 17.21 4.24
N GLY A 62 9.62 16.55 4.75
CA GLY A 62 10.11 16.77 6.11
C GLY A 62 9.89 15.58 7.07
N GLY A 63 9.20 14.53 6.62
CA GLY A 63 9.09 13.26 7.34
C GLY A 63 8.07 13.24 8.47
N GLU A 64 7.44 14.38 8.76
CA GLU A 64 6.28 14.42 9.62
C GLU A 64 5.06 13.88 8.88
N PRO A 65 4.15 13.18 9.58
CA PRO A 65 2.93 12.73 8.96
C PRO A 65 2.16 13.94 8.44
N ALA A 66 1.68 13.87 7.19
CA ALA A 66 0.92 14.96 6.62
C ALA A 66 -0.39 15.06 7.40
N MET A 67 -0.50 16.04 8.31
CA MET A 67 -1.78 16.44 8.86
C MET A 67 -2.60 17.03 7.71
N MET A 68 -3.45 16.21 7.09
CA MET A 68 -4.56 16.74 6.31
C MET A 68 -5.57 17.29 7.33
N GLY A 69 -5.39 18.56 7.69
CA GLY A 69 -6.27 19.25 8.62
C GLY A 69 -7.70 19.14 8.13
N GLY A 70 -8.52 18.42 8.91
CA GLY A 70 -9.96 18.47 8.80
C GLY A 70 -10.42 19.93 8.78
N GLU A 71 -11.23 20.24 7.78
CA GLU A 71 -11.97 21.49 7.66
C GLU A 71 -11.13 22.76 7.70
N SER A 72 -10.27 22.94 6.71
CA SER A 72 -9.98 24.29 6.23
C SER A 72 -10.44 24.37 4.79
N GLY A 73 -11.70 24.83 4.64
CA GLY A 73 -12.29 25.11 3.35
C GLY A 73 -11.28 25.87 2.49
N LEU A 74 -10.96 25.29 1.34
CA LEU A 74 -10.24 25.95 0.26
C LEU A 74 -11.13 27.10 -0.23
N ARG A 75 -11.18 28.20 0.52
CA ARG A 75 -11.58 29.49 -0.01
C ARG A 75 -10.47 29.85 -0.97
N LEU A 76 -10.71 29.55 -2.26
CA LEU A 76 -10.06 30.23 -3.36
C LEU A 76 -10.11 31.71 -3.01
N GLN A 77 -8.97 32.30 -2.64
CA GLN A 77 -8.93 33.73 -2.38
C GLN A 77 -9.29 34.40 -3.70
N ARG A 78 -10.51 34.93 -3.76
CA ARG A 78 -10.94 35.76 -4.87
C ARG A 78 -9.91 36.89 -5.00
N PRO A 79 -9.33 37.11 -6.19
CA PRO A 79 -8.38 38.19 -6.38
C PRO A 79 -9.02 39.52 -5.95
N PRO A 80 -8.23 40.46 -5.38
CA PRO A 80 -8.78 41.70 -4.85
C PRO A 80 -9.40 42.52 -5.98
N GLY A 81 -10.72 42.69 -5.97
CA GLY A 81 -11.42 43.60 -6.89
C GLY A 81 -12.76 43.13 -7.47
N GLU A 82 -13.13 41.86 -7.35
CA GLU A 82 -14.32 41.37 -8.04
C GLU A 82 -15.57 41.39 -7.12
N LYS A 83 -16.42 42.40 -7.30
CA LYS A 83 -17.71 42.52 -6.62
C LYS A 83 -18.64 41.40 -7.10
N GLY A 84 -19.17 40.65 -6.14
CA GLY A 84 -20.04 39.50 -6.40
C GLY A 84 -21.32 39.91 -7.12
N GLY A 85 -21.57 39.27 -8.27
CA GLY A 85 -22.92 39.07 -8.77
C GLY A 85 -23.38 37.69 -8.37
N ASP A 86 -24.64 37.58 -7.94
CA ASP A 86 -25.30 36.30 -7.68
C ASP A 86 -25.30 35.47 -8.97
N LEU A 87 -24.63 34.31 -8.94
CA LEU A 87 -24.88 33.28 -9.94
C LEU A 87 -26.03 32.41 -9.43
N VAL A 88 -27.22 32.74 -9.92
CA VAL A 88 -28.36 31.82 -9.98
C VAL A 88 -28.09 30.86 -11.13
N VAL A 89 -27.70 29.62 -10.83
CA VAL A 89 -28.17 28.33 -11.41
C VAL A 89 -27.78 27.22 -10.44
#